data_AF-A0A3B4BDM8-F1
#
_entry.id   AF-A0A3B4BDM8-F1
#
_cell.length_a   1.000
_cell.length_b   1.000
_cell.length_c   1.000
_cell.angle_alpha   90.00
_cell.angle_beta   90.00
_cell.angle_gamma   90.00
#
_symmetry.space_group_name_H-M   'P 1'
#
loop_
_entity.id
_entity.type
_entity.pdbx_description
1 polymer ?
#
loop_
_entity_poly.entity_id
_entity_poly.type
_entity_poly.pdbx_seq_one_letter_code
_entity_poly.pdbx_strand_id
1 'polypeptide(L)'
;QKYLEQHAARNCLVNENNVVKVSDFGMARYVLDNQYTSSSGSKFPVKWSPPEVLHYSKYSSKSDVWSFGVVMWEIYSEGRTPFENRSNSEVVDDITRGIRLYRPHRAAPPLYQVMYKCWHNVRFKGPV
;
A
#
# COMPACT_ATOMS: atom_id res chain seq x y z
N GLN A 1 12.31 22.52 -25.22
CA GLN A 1 12.96 21.25 -24.86
C GLN A 1 13.17 21.17 -23.35
N LYS A 2 12.27 20.49 -22.64
CA LYS A 2 12.55 19.58 -21.50
C LYS A 2 11.22 19.04 -20.97
N TYR A 3 10.88 17.85 -21.47
CA TYR A 3 10.06 16.87 -20.76
C TYR A 3 10.78 16.51 -19.46
N LEU A 4 10.05 16.36 -18.35
CA LEU A 4 10.41 15.42 -17.28
C LEU A 4 9.14 15.08 -16.48
N GLU A 5 8.84 13.79 -16.52
CA GLU A 5 7.74 13.05 -15.91
C GLU A 5 7.74 13.18 -14.38
N GLN A 6 6.58 13.44 -13.77
CA GLN A 6 6.24 12.94 -12.42
C GLN A 6 4.73 12.65 -12.35
N HIS A 7 4.35 11.49 -12.90
CA HIS A 7 2.97 11.02 -13.05
C HIS A 7 2.26 10.62 -11.74
N ALA A 8 2.88 10.76 -10.56
CA ALA A 8 2.28 10.36 -9.28
C ALA A 8 1.69 11.52 -8.45
N ALA A 9 2.10 12.77 -8.71
CA ALA A 9 1.68 13.93 -7.91
C ALA A 9 0.38 14.59 -8.40
N ARG A 10 -0.12 14.24 -9.59
CA ARG A 10 -1.30 14.91 -10.21
C ARG A 10 -2.64 14.56 -9.57
N ASN A 11 -2.66 13.58 -8.67
CA ASN A 11 -3.90 12.96 -8.21
C ASN A 11 -4.22 13.27 -6.74
N CYS A 12 -3.49 14.20 -6.14
CA CYS A 12 -3.67 14.62 -4.76
C CYS A 12 -3.97 16.12 -4.74
N LEU A 13 -5.23 16.46 -4.43
CA LEU A 13 -5.62 17.85 -4.17
C LEU A 13 -5.41 18.14 -2.68
N VAL A 14 -4.67 19.20 -2.37
CA VAL A 14 -4.42 19.67 -1.00
C VAL A 14 -5.23 20.94 -0.78
N ASN A 15 -6.12 20.95 0.23
CA ASN A 15 -6.84 22.15 0.65
C ASN A 15 -6.01 22.97 1.67
N GLU A 16 -6.33 24.24 1.88
CA GLU A 16 -5.66 25.19 2.80
C GLU A 16 -5.59 24.70 4.27
N ASN A 17 -6.37 23.68 4.62
CA ASN A 17 -6.37 23.01 5.91
C ASN A 17 -5.50 21.72 5.96
N ASN A 18 -4.53 21.55 5.05
CA ASN A 18 -3.69 20.34 4.92
C ASN A 18 -4.48 19.02 4.75
N VAL A 19 -5.71 19.10 4.24
CA VAL A 19 -6.52 17.92 3.93
C VAL A 19 -6.16 17.46 2.53
N VAL A 20 -5.58 16.24 2.44
CA VAL A 20 -5.27 15.58 1.17
C VAL A 20 -6.49 14.79 0.72
N LYS A 21 -7.02 15.12 -0.45
CA LYS A 21 -8.07 14.34 -1.14
C LYS A 21 -7.45 13.66 -2.36
N VAL A 22 -7.59 12.34 -2.44
CA VAL A 22 -7.17 11.57 -3.62
C VAL A 22 -8.23 11.77 -4.71
N SER A 23 -7.84 12.38 -5.83
CA SER A 23 -8.64 12.53 -7.03
C SER A 23 -7.98 11.82 -8.20
N ASP A 24 -8.05 10.49 -8.20
CA ASP A 24 -7.92 9.74 -9.46
C ASP A 24 -8.70 8.42 -9.40
N PHE A 25 -9.91 8.48 -9.93
CA PHE A 25 -10.73 7.31 -10.23
C PHE A 25 -10.51 6.83 -11.68
N GLY A 26 -9.54 7.39 -12.42
CA GLY A 26 -9.33 7.14 -13.85
C GLY A 26 -8.85 5.73 -14.22
N MET A 27 -8.51 4.90 -13.23
CA MET A 27 -8.18 3.47 -13.39
C MET A 27 -9.14 2.55 -12.64
N ALA A 28 -10.23 3.07 -12.06
CA ALA A 28 -11.27 2.26 -11.45
C ALA A 28 -12.02 1.51 -12.56
N ARG A 29 -11.51 0.34 -12.94
CA ARG A 29 -12.22 -0.57 -13.81
C ARG A 29 -13.40 -1.09 -12.99
N TYR A 30 -14.61 -0.69 -13.36
CA TYR A 30 -15.84 -1.24 -12.82
C TYR A 30 -15.88 -2.72 -13.19
N VAL A 31 -15.42 -3.60 -12.30
CA VAL A 31 -15.47 -5.04 -12.51
C VAL A 31 -16.39 -5.62 -11.46
N LEU A 32 -17.43 -6.28 -11.97
CA LEU A 32 -18.54 -6.89 -11.26
C LEU A 32 -18.15 -8.10 -10.41
N ASP A 33 -16.86 -8.41 -10.26
CA ASP A 33 -16.40 -9.59 -9.56
C ASP A 33 -15.28 -9.25 -8.58
N ASN A 34 -15.49 -9.58 -7.32
CA ASN A 34 -14.73 -9.11 -6.16
C ASN A 34 -13.34 -9.75 -6.01
N GLN A 35 -12.82 -10.40 -7.05
CA GLN A 35 -11.50 -11.03 -7.07
C GLN A 35 -10.84 -10.86 -8.44
N TYR A 36 -9.63 -10.30 -8.44
CA TYR A 36 -8.77 -10.23 -9.62
C TYR A 36 -7.62 -11.23 -9.46
N THR A 37 -7.21 -11.91 -10.53
CA THR A 37 -5.95 -12.67 -10.59
C THR A 37 -5.02 -11.99 -11.59
N SER A 38 -3.79 -11.68 -11.18
CA SER A 38 -2.83 -11.01 -12.06
C SER A 38 -2.20 -11.99 -13.05
N SER A 39 -1.96 -11.54 -14.28
CA SER A 39 -1.26 -12.29 -15.32
C SER A 39 0.22 -12.51 -14.96
N SER A 40 0.71 -13.73 -15.18
CA SER A 40 2.08 -14.16 -14.93
C SER A 40 3.09 -13.32 -15.73
N GLY A 41 3.87 -12.45 -15.07
CA GLY A 41 5.01 -11.75 -15.72
C GLY A 41 5.18 -10.26 -15.42
N SER A 42 4.24 -9.58 -14.76
CA SER A 42 4.44 -8.19 -14.31
C SER A 42 5.24 -8.14 -13.01
N LYS A 43 6.21 -7.19 -12.90
CA LYS A 43 6.93 -6.91 -11.65
C LYS A 43 5.94 -6.57 -10.53
N PHE A 44 5.63 -7.56 -9.72
CA PHE A 44 4.62 -7.47 -8.67
C PHE A 44 5.14 -6.63 -7.48
N PRO A 45 4.36 -5.66 -6.97
CA PRO A 45 4.81 -4.73 -5.93
C PRO A 45 4.75 -5.38 -4.53
N VAL A 46 5.70 -6.27 -4.23
CA VAL A 46 5.77 -7.06 -2.98
C VAL A 46 5.60 -6.19 -1.73
N LYS A 47 6.31 -5.06 -1.66
CA LYS A 47 6.36 -4.20 -0.46
C LYS A 47 5.06 -3.43 -0.17
N TRP A 48 4.14 -3.41 -1.14
CA TRP A 48 2.82 -2.78 -1.03
C TRP A 48 1.69 -3.80 -0.91
N SER A 49 2.02 -5.09 -0.93
CA SER A 49 1.03 -6.16 -1.04
C SER A 49 0.75 -6.81 0.31
N PRO A 50 -0.51 -7.10 0.64
CA PRO A 50 -0.88 -7.82 1.85
C PRO A 50 -0.61 -9.34 1.73
N PRO A 51 -0.59 -10.10 2.84
CA PRO A 51 -0.25 -11.53 2.83
C PRO A 51 -1.10 -12.39 1.87
N GLU A 52 -2.40 -12.16 1.75
CA GLU A 52 -3.29 -12.90 0.85
C GLU A 52 -2.97 -12.67 -0.63
N VAL A 53 -2.46 -11.49 -0.98
CA VAL A 53 -1.99 -11.18 -2.33
C VAL A 53 -0.60 -11.78 -2.55
N LEU A 54 0.27 -11.77 -1.54
CA LEU A 54 1.60 -12.39 -1.59
C LEU A 54 1.55 -13.91 -1.77
N HIS A 55 0.64 -14.59 -1.06
CA HIS A 55 0.56 -16.06 -1.02
C HIS A 55 -0.39 -16.65 -2.06
N TYR A 56 -1.48 -15.93 -2.38
CA TYR A 56 -2.56 -16.48 -3.20
C TYR A 56 -2.94 -15.61 -4.40
N SER A 57 -2.25 -14.48 -4.62
CA SER A 57 -2.59 -13.51 -5.67
C SER A 57 -4.07 -13.07 -5.62
N LYS A 58 -4.67 -13.03 -4.41
CA LYS A 58 -6.08 -12.68 -4.20
C LYS A 58 -6.24 -11.21 -3.88
N TYR A 59 -6.65 -10.43 -4.87
CA TYR A 59 -6.93 -9.01 -4.71
C TYR A 59 -8.37 -8.79 -4.26
N SER A 60 -8.58 -7.80 -3.39
CA SER A 60 -9.88 -7.40 -2.88
C SER A 60 -9.86 -5.94 -2.40
N SER A 61 -11.02 -5.38 -2.05
CA SER A 61 -11.04 -4.06 -1.42
C SER A 61 -10.20 -3.99 -0.13
N LYS A 62 -9.94 -5.11 0.55
CA LYS A 62 -9.05 -5.15 1.73
C LYS A 62 -7.57 -5.07 1.34
N SER A 63 -7.18 -5.60 0.19
CA SER A 63 -5.82 -5.43 -0.32
C SER A 63 -5.56 -3.98 -0.72
N ASP A 64 -6.56 -3.31 -1.29
CA ASP A 64 -6.43 -1.89 -1.63
C ASP A 64 -6.26 -1.02 -0.38
N VAL A 65 -7.01 -1.33 0.69
CA VAL A 65 -6.85 -0.68 2.00
C VAL A 65 -5.45 -0.89 2.55
N TRP A 66 -4.87 -2.08 2.42
CA TRP A 66 -3.48 -2.34 2.82
C TRP A 66 -2.50 -1.46 2.06
N SER A 67 -2.58 -1.46 0.72
CA SER A 67 -1.69 -0.67 -0.13
C SER A 67 -1.83 0.82 0.15
N PHE A 68 -3.05 1.31 0.42
CA PHE A 68 -3.29 2.67 0.88
C PHE A 68 -2.57 2.99 2.20
N GLY A 69 -2.56 2.05 3.16
CA GLY A 69 -1.77 2.16 4.38
C GLY A 69 -0.27 2.36 4.11
N VAL A 70 0.28 1.59 3.15
CA VAL A 70 1.69 1.71 2.75
C VAL A 70 1.96 3.06 2.08
N VAL A 71 1.08 3.53 1.19
CA VAL A 71 1.21 4.86 0.56
C VAL A 71 1.16 5.98 1.59
N MET A 72 0.26 5.90 2.58
CA MET A 72 0.25 6.85 3.69
C MET A 72 1.59 6.85 4.43
N TRP A 73 2.16 5.67 4.70
CA TRP A 73 3.46 5.56 5.33
C TRP A 73 4.58 6.22 4.49
N GLU A 74 4.58 6.03 3.17
CA GLU A 74 5.56 6.65 2.27
C GLU A 74 5.48 8.18 2.29
N ILE A 75 4.28 8.74 2.24
CA ILE A 75 4.05 10.20 2.30
C ILE A 75 4.69 10.77 3.57
N TYR A 76 4.44 10.14 4.73
CA TYR A 76 4.95 10.61 6.02
C TYR A 76 6.41 10.24 6.28
N SER A 77 6.99 9.38 5.45
CA SER A 77 8.40 9.02 5.45
C SER A 77 9.21 9.78 4.40
N GLU A 78 8.62 10.81 3.77
CA GLU A 78 9.26 11.63 2.73
C GLU A 78 9.69 10.82 1.50
N GLY A 79 8.86 9.85 1.10
CA GLY A 79 9.10 9.04 -0.09
C GLY A 79 10.13 7.92 0.11
N ARG A 80 10.46 7.57 1.36
CA ARG A 80 11.28 6.38 1.64
C ARG A 80 10.60 5.12 1.11
N THR A 81 11.41 4.17 0.69
CA THR A 81 10.95 2.84 0.28
C THR A 81 10.47 2.05 1.50
N PRO A 82 9.25 1.46 1.47
CA PRO A 82 8.78 0.57 2.53
C PRO A 82 9.75 -0.58 2.75
N PHE A 83 9.97 -0.98 4.00
CA PHE A 83 10.92 -2.04 4.35
C PHE A 83 12.29 -1.83 3.66
N GLU A 84 12.83 -0.61 3.77
CA GLU A 84 14.16 -0.29 3.26
C GLU A 84 15.19 -1.32 3.75
N ASN A 85 16.13 -1.69 2.89
CA ASN A 85 17.16 -2.71 3.15
C ASN A 85 16.67 -4.15 3.33
N ARG A 86 15.38 -4.44 3.11
CA ARG A 86 14.86 -5.81 3.04
C ARG A 86 14.65 -6.25 1.59
N SER A 87 15.06 -7.48 1.31
CA SER A 87 14.72 -8.19 0.08
C SER A 87 13.23 -8.52 0.03
N ASN A 88 12.69 -8.80 -1.16
CA ASN A 88 11.29 -9.17 -1.30
C ASN A 88 10.93 -10.43 -0.50
N SER A 89 11.82 -11.42 -0.41
CA SER A 89 11.59 -12.63 0.38
C SER A 89 11.47 -12.31 1.88
N GLU A 90 12.38 -11.50 2.42
CA GLU A 90 12.32 -11.09 3.82
C GLU A 90 11.05 -10.32 4.14
N VAL A 91 10.61 -9.45 3.22
CA VAL A 91 9.37 -8.68 3.38
C VAL A 91 8.14 -9.60 3.44
N VAL A 92 8.09 -10.63 2.59
CA VAL A 92 7.01 -11.62 2.63
C VAL A 92 6.96 -12.33 3.99
N ASP A 93 8.12 -12.75 4.50
CA ASP A 93 8.19 -13.42 5.80
C ASP A 93 7.81 -12.48 6.94
N ASP A 94 8.33 -11.26 6.96
CA ASP A 94 8.04 -10.25 7.98
C ASP A 94 6.55 -9.91 8.02
N ILE A 95 5.93 -9.67 6.86
CA ILE A 95 4.49 -9.40 6.75
C ILE A 95 3.68 -10.59 7.27
N THR A 96 4.08 -11.82 6.91
CA THR A 96 3.43 -13.07 7.34
C THR A 96 3.54 -13.28 8.85
N ARG A 97 4.69 -12.93 9.46
CA ARG A 97 4.90 -12.97 10.92
C ARG A 97 4.18 -11.85 11.67
N GLY A 98 3.49 -10.94 10.99
CA GLY A 98 2.77 -9.84 11.61
C GLY A 98 3.59 -8.56 11.80
N ILE A 99 4.81 -8.49 11.28
CA ILE A 99 5.61 -7.27 11.29
C ILE A 99 4.95 -6.24 10.38
N ARG A 100 4.96 -4.98 10.82
CA ARG A 100 4.38 -3.84 10.12
C ARG A 100 5.40 -2.71 10.05
N LEU A 101 5.18 -1.77 9.13
CA LEU A 101 6.02 -0.59 8.98
C LEU A 101 6.00 0.23 10.28
N TYR A 102 7.15 0.78 10.65
CA TYR A 102 7.29 1.61 11.85
C TYR A 102 6.54 2.93 11.71
N ARG A 103 6.29 3.64 12.81
CA ARG A 103 5.71 4.99 12.76
C ARG A 103 6.72 6.02 12.23
N PRO A 104 6.48 6.69 11.09
CA PRO A 104 7.36 7.76 10.63
C PRO A 104 7.41 8.89 11.66
N HIS A 105 8.58 9.55 11.82
CA HIS A 105 8.75 10.59 12.83
C HIS A 105 7.72 11.74 12.68
N ARG A 106 7.40 12.10 11.44
CA ARG A 106 6.43 13.14 11.09
C ARG A 106 4.96 12.72 11.23
N ALA A 107 4.68 11.42 11.38
CA ALA A 107 3.32 10.94 11.56
C ALA A 107 2.90 11.05 13.03
N ALA A 108 1.89 11.87 13.31
CA ALA A 108 1.28 11.94 14.64
C ALA A 108 0.71 10.56 15.06
N PRO A 109 0.67 10.24 16.37
CA PRO A 109 0.19 8.93 16.83
C PRO A 109 -1.21 8.53 16.31
N PRO A 110 -2.23 9.42 16.27
CA PRO A 110 -3.55 9.06 15.75
C PRO A 110 -3.51 8.68 14.26
N LEU A 111 -2.65 9.34 13.48
CA LEU A 111 -2.50 9.04 12.07
C LEU A 111 -1.84 7.67 11.85
N TYR A 112 -0.82 7.35 12.64
CA TYR A 112 -0.22 6.02 12.59
C TYR A 112 -1.20 4.93 12.99
N GLN A 113 -2.12 5.18 13.92
CA GLN A 113 -3.20 4.24 14.22
C GLN A 113 -4.10 3.97 13.01
N VAL A 114 -4.36 4.98 12.16
CA VAL A 114 -5.10 4.79 10.90
C VAL A 114 -4.29 3.90 9.94
N MET A 115 -3.02 4.20 9.72
CA MET A 115 -2.13 3.36 8.90
C MET A 115 -2.09 1.91 9.41
N TYR A 116 -1.95 1.74 10.73
CA TYR A 116 -1.89 0.43 11.36
C TYR A 116 -3.19 -0.36 11.20
N LYS A 117 -4.36 0.31 11.31
CA LYS A 117 -5.67 -0.32 11.05
C LYS A 117 -5.80 -0.85 9.63
N CYS A 118 -5.17 -0.21 8.64
CA CYS A 118 -5.12 -0.70 7.27
C CYS A 118 -4.43 -2.07 7.18
N TRP A 119 -3.40 -2.31 7.99
CA TRP A 119 -2.62 -3.55 7.96
C TRP A 119 -3.02 -4.61 8.99
N HIS A 120 -3.86 -4.24 9.97
CA HIS A 120 -4.19 -5.12 11.10
C HIS A 120 -5.27 -6.14 10.77
N ASN A 121 -6.26 -5.75 9.96
CA ASN A 121 -7.42 -6.58 9.62
C ASN A 121 -7.08 -7.71 8.65
N VAL A 122 -5.83 -7.76 8.21
CA VAL A 122 -5.34 -8.65 7.17
C VAL A 122 -4.21 -9.46 7.78
N ARG A 123 -4.59 -10.56 8.43
CA ARG A 123 -3.65 -11.55 8.98
C ARG A 123 -3.70 -12.79 8.12
N PHE A 124 -2.52 -13.34 7.83
CA PHE A 124 -2.43 -14.68 7.27
C PHE A 124 -2.95 -15.66 8.33
N LYS A 125 -4.16 -16.18 8.11
CA LYS A 125 -4.61 -17.39 8.78
C LYS A 125 -4.01 -18.53 7.97
N GLY A 126 -2.88 -19.07 8.41
CA GLY A 126 -2.31 -20.26 7.79
C GLY A 126 -3.33 -21.40 7.75
N PRO A 127 -3.04 -22.49 7.02
CA PRO A 127 -3.88 -23.68 7.10
C PRO A 127 -4.00 -24.10 8.58
N VAL A 128 -5.26 -24.26 9.03
CA VAL A 128 -5.61 -24.93 10.30
C VAL A 128 -5.27 -26.40 10.22
#